data_AF-A0A845XEB6-F1
#
_entry.id   AF-A0A845XEB6-F1
#
_cell.length_a   1.000
_cell.length_b   1.000
_cell.length_c   1.000
_cell.angle_alpha   90.00
_cell.angle_beta   90.00
_cell.angle_gamma   90.00
#
_symmetry.space_group_name_H-M   'P 1'
#
loop_
_entity.id
_entity.type
_entity.pdbx_description
1 polymer ?
#
loop_
_entity_poly.entity_id
_entity_poly.type
_entity_poly.pdbx_seq_one_letter_code
_entity_poly.pdbx_strand_id
1 'polypeptide(L)'
;MYFYDPDSHNFWGLVREDSADELRLVVALNLSWILPCLQIRFELFEDGLGVFYPNDELFKTLQEFAQERDQAQQERAQSLQREAQAKTERDRAQQQLARALAKLRELGIEPDVLEGADD
;
A
#
# COMPACT_ATOMS: atom_id res chain seq x y z
N MET A 1 -28.33 -14.09 -12.64
CA MET A 1 -26.99 -14.63 -12.93
C MET A 1 -26.39 -13.83 -14.07
N TYR A 2 -25.10 -13.50 -14.00
CA TYR A 2 -24.44 -12.66 -15.00
C TYR A 2 -23.22 -13.38 -15.55
N PHE A 3 -22.88 -13.11 -16.81
CA PHE A 3 -21.83 -13.77 -17.57
C PHE A 3 -21.08 -12.73 -18.39
N TYR A 4 -19.76 -12.90 -18.44
CA TYR A 4 -18.86 -12.11 -19.24
C TYR A 4 -17.93 -13.05 -19.99
N ASP A 5 -17.87 -12.91 -21.31
CA ASP A 5 -16.89 -13.57 -22.16
C ASP A 5 -15.74 -12.59 -22.44
N PRO A 6 -14.53 -12.84 -21.91
CA PRO A 6 -13.40 -11.94 -22.08
C PRO A 6 -12.84 -11.91 -23.51
N ASP A 7 -13.09 -12.95 -24.34
CA ASP A 7 -12.55 -13.00 -25.70
C ASP A 7 -13.42 -12.18 -26.67
N SER A 8 -14.74 -12.20 -26.46
CA SER A 8 -15.70 -11.46 -27.30
C SER A 8 -16.19 -10.15 -26.67
N HIS A 9 -15.76 -9.86 -25.43
CA HIS A 9 -16.29 -8.79 -24.57
C HIS A 9 -17.82 -8.83 -24.39
N ASN A 10 -18.45 -9.97 -24.69
CA ASN A 10 -19.89 -10.09 -24.64
C ASN A 10 -20.35 -10.23 -23.19
N PHE A 11 -21.25 -9.35 -22.79
CA PHE A 11 -21.81 -9.31 -21.47
C PHE A 11 -23.32 -9.58 -21.51
N TRP A 12 -23.77 -10.60 -20.77
CA TRP A 12 -25.19 -10.91 -20.67
C TRP A 12 -25.54 -11.50 -19.30
N GLY A 13 -26.83 -11.45 -18.95
CA GLY A 13 -27.34 -11.99 -17.71
C GLY A 13 -28.76 -12.50 -17.83
N LEU A 14 -29.15 -13.28 -16.84
CA LEU A 14 -30.50 -13.78 -16.63
C LEU A 14 -31.02 -13.23 -15.32
N VAL A 15 -32.09 -12.44 -15.36
CA VAL A 15 -32.74 -11.85 -14.18
C VAL A 15 -34.17 -12.36 -14.06
N ARG A 16 -34.66 -12.45 -12.82
CA ARG A 16 -36.06 -12.68 -12.48
C ARG A 16 -36.42 -11.75 -11.33
N GLU A 17 -37.62 -11.19 -11.34
CA GLU A 17 -38.09 -10.30 -10.25
C GLU A 17 -38.59 -11.14 -9.08
N ASP A 18 -39.44 -12.14 -9.36
CA ASP A 18 -39.84 -13.17 -8.41
C ASP A 18 -39.22 -14.54 -8.74
N SER A 19 -39.16 -15.40 -7.73
CA SER A 19 -38.86 -16.82 -7.85
C SER A 19 -39.80 -17.60 -8.78
N ALA A 20 -41.04 -17.13 -8.96
CA ALA A 20 -42.04 -17.72 -9.86
C ALA A 20 -41.92 -17.23 -11.33
N ASP A 21 -41.13 -16.20 -11.59
CA ASP A 21 -40.99 -15.62 -12.93
C ASP A 21 -40.02 -16.41 -13.82
N GLU A 22 -40.27 -16.34 -15.13
CA GLU A 22 -39.33 -16.80 -16.14
C GLU A 22 -38.06 -15.95 -16.16
N LEU A 23 -36.92 -16.60 -16.47
CA LEU A 23 -35.64 -15.92 -16.62
C LEU A 23 -35.66 -15.04 -17.86
N ARG A 24 -35.46 -13.73 -17.69
CA ARG A 24 -35.32 -12.77 -18.79
C ARG A 24 -33.85 -12.53 -19.10
N LEU A 25 -33.49 -12.62 -20.39
CA LEU A 25 -32.17 -12.25 -20.87
C LEU A 25 -32.02 -10.73 -20.80
N VAL A 26 -30.94 -10.28 -20.17
CA VAL A 26 -30.51 -8.89 -20.12
C VAL A 26 -29.15 -8.81 -20.79
N VAL A 27 -29.04 -8.03 -21.86
CA VAL A 27 -27.77 -7.70 -22.51
C VAL A 27 -27.38 -6.30 -22.04
N ALA A 28 -26.17 -6.15 -21.51
CA ALA A 28 -25.70 -4.86 -21.01
C ALA A 28 -25.25 -4.01 -22.20
N LEU A 29 -26.13 -3.14 -22.72
CA LEU A 29 -25.74 -2.19 -23.75
C LEU A 29 -25.49 -0.78 -23.20
N ASN A 30 -25.93 -0.41 -21.98
CA ASN A 30 -25.92 1.01 -21.55
C ASN A 30 -26.03 1.28 -20.03
N LEU A 31 -25.55 0.41 -19.14
CA LEU A 31 -25.76 0.62 -17.69
C LEU A 31 -24.48 0.39 -16.89
N SER A 32 -24.08 1.40 -16.12
CA SER A 32 -23.07 1.28 -15.06
C SER A 32 -23.68 0.51 -13.88
N TRP A 33 -23.34 -0.77 -13.74
CA TRP A 33 -23.96 -1.63 -12.73
C TRP A 33 -23.21 -1.60 -11.42
N ILE A 34 -23.92 -1.38 -10.32
CA ILE A 34 -23.34 -1.38 -8.97
C ILE A 34 -23.79 -2.66 -8.25
N LEU A 35 -22.85 -3.46 -7.75
CA LEU A 35 -23.19 -4.61 -6.91
C LEU A 35 -23.67 -4.16 -5.53
N PRO A 36 -24.91 -4.45 -5.09
CA PRO A 36 -25.47 -3.87 -3.87
C PRO A 36 -24.67 -4.14 -2.58
N CYS A 37 -24.08 -5.32 -2.43
CA CYS A 37 -23.33 -5.66 -1.22
C CYS A 37 -21.91 -5.09 -1.21
N LEU A 38 -21.29 -4.91 -2.38
CA LEU A 38 -19.89 -4.52 -2.51
C LEU A 38 -19.72 -3.05 -2.92
N GLN A 39 -20.78 -2.43 -3.45
CA GLN A 39 -20.78 -1.09 -4.02
C GLN A 39 -19.73 -0.89 -5.14
N ILE A 40 -19.25 -1.98 -5.75
CA ILE A 40 -18.34 -1.92 -6.89
C ILE A 40 -19.13 -1.73 -8.17
N ARG A 41 -18.59 -0.93 -9.09
CA ARG A 41 -19.24 -0.54 -10.35
C ARG A 41 -18.59 -1.27 -11.53
N PHE A 42 -19.41 -1.82 -12.41
CA PHE A 42 -19.00 -2.45 -13.66
C PHE A 42 -19.37 -1.53 -14.82
N GLU A 43 -18.46 -1.37 -15.77
CA GLU A 43 -18.67 -0.59 -16.99
C GLU A 43 -18.01 -1.32 -18.15
N LEU A 44 -18.76 -1.50 -19.24
CA LEU A 44 -18.26 -2.16 -20.44
C LEU A 44 -17.74 -1.09 -21.41
N PHE A 45 -16.46 -1.19 -21.77
CA PHE A 45 -15.76 -0.34 -22.72
C PHE A 45 -15.45 -1.11 -24.00
N GLU A 46 -14.89 -0.43 -25.01
CA GLU A 46 -14.47 -1.06 -26.27
C GLU A 46 -13.38 -2.13 -26.05
N ASP A 47 -12.53 -1.92 -25.05
CA ASP A 47 -11.40 -2.78 -24.68
C ASP A 47 -11.75 -3.82 -23.59
N GLY A 48 -13.02 -3.86 -23.15
CA GLY A 48 -13.54 -4.89 -22.25
C GLY A 48 -14.21 -4.34 -20.99
N LEU A 49 -14.37 -5.19 -19.99
CA LEU A 49 -15.07 -4.88 -18.75
C LEU A 49 -14.16 -4.18 -17.73
N GLY A 50 -14.42 -2.91 -17.47
CA GLY A 50 -13.83 -2.18 -16.34
C GLY A 50 -14.59 -2.44 -15.05
N VAL A 51 -13.85 -2.61 -13.95
CA VAL A 51 -14.39 -2.77 -12.60
C VAL A 51 -13.84 -1.65 -11.74
N PHE A 52 -14.71 -0.94 -11.03
CA PHE A 52 -14.37 0.22 -10.23
C PHE A 52 -14.75 0.00 -8.78
N TYR A 53 -13.89 0.45 -7.88
CA TYR A 53 -14.14 0.50 -6.45
C TYR A 53 -15.24 1.54 -6.13
N PRO A 54 -15.79 1.52 -4.90
CA PRO A 54 -16.79 2.52 -4.48
C PRO A 54 -16.29 3.98 -4.51
N ASN A 55 -14.97 4.19 -4.60
CA ASN A 55 -14.32 5.50 -4.75
C ASN A 55 -14.05 5.88 -6.22
N ASP A 56 -14.62 5.15 -7.19
CA ASP A 56 -14.42 5.30 -8.63
C ASP A 56 -12.99 5.02 -9.14
N GLU A 57 -12.11 4.46 -8.32
CA GLU A 57 -10.81 3.97 -8.77
C GLU A 57 -10.96 2.65 -9.53
N LEU A 58 -10.25 2.50 -10.65
CA LEU A 58 -10.23 1.25 -11.40
C LEU A 58 -9.55 0.14 -10.59
N PHE A 59 -10.09 -1.08 -10.66
CA PHE A 59 -9.44 -2.25 -10.08
C PHE A 59 -8.09 -2.48 -10.74
N LYS A 60 -7.06 -2.53 -9.90
CA LYS A 60 -5.71 -2.87 -10.33
C LYS A 60 -5.64 -4.33 -10.74
N THR A 61 -4.83 -4.59 -11.75
CA THR A 61 -4.41 -5.93 -12.14
C THR A 61 -3.60 -6.59 -11.02
N LEU A 62 -3.52 -7.92 -11.05
CA LEU A 62 -2.65 -8.66 -10.12
C LEU A 62 -1.18 -8.25 -10.23
N GLN A 63 -0.75 -7.86 -11.43
CA GLN A 63 0.61 -7.39 -11.67
C GLN A 63 0.87 -6.04 -11.00
N GLU A 64 -0.04 -5.08 -11.13
CA GLU A 64 0.08 -3.78 -10.45
C GLU A 64 0.07 -3.95 -8.93
N PHE A 65 -0.82 -4.81 -8.39
CA PHE A 65 -0.81 -5.14 -6.96
C PHE A 65 0.52 -5.77 -6.50
N ALA A 66 1.08 -6.67 -7.30
CA ALA A 66 2.37 -7.29 -6.98
C ALA A 66 3.50 -6.26 -6.99
N GLN A 67 3.52 -5.36 -7.98
CA GLN A 67 4.51 -4.28 -8.09
C GLN A 67 4.43 -3.33 -6.89
N GLU A 68 3.23 -2.87 -6.51
CA GLU A 68 3.05 -1.99 -5.35
C GLU A 68 3.48 -2.67 -4.05
N ARG A 69 3.12 -3.94 -3.87
CA ARG A 69 3.54 -4.72 -2.70
C ARG A 69 5.06 -4.84 -2.62
N ASP A 70 5.70 -5.19 -3.73
CA ASP A 70 7.14 -5.42 -3.79
C ASP A 70 7.91 -4.10 -3.57
N GLN A 71 7.42 -2.99 -4.13
CA GLN A 71 7.95 -1.64 -3.88
C GLN A 71 7.82 -1.25 -2.41
N ALA A 72 6.63 -1.40 -1.82
CA ALA A 72 6.40 -1.10 -0.41
C ALA A 72 7.29 -1.97 0.51
N GLN A 73 7.52 -3.24 0.15
CA GLN A 73 8.41 -4.13 0.88
C GLN A 73 9.87 -3.65 0.78
N GLN A 74 10.31 -3.23 -0.41
CA GLN A 74 11.65 -2.72 -0.62
C GLN A 74 11.90 -1.42 0.16
N GLU A 75 10.94 -0.49 0.16
CA GLU A 75 11.01 0.76 0.92
C GLU A 75 11.11 0.51 2.42
N ARG A 76 10.30 -0.42 2.97
CA ARG A 76 10.39 -0.82 4.37
C ARG A 76 11.75 -1.42 4.71
N ALA A 77 12.27 -2.31 3.85
CA ALA A 77 13.59 -2.90 4.04
C ALA A 77 14.70 -1.84 4.06
N GLN A 78 14.65 -0.87 3.15
CA GLN A 78 15.59 0.25 3.12
C GLN A 78 15.49 1.12 4.37
N SER A 79 14.28 1.41 4.85
CA SER A 79 14.08 2.20 6.08
C SER A 79 14.70 1.49 7.29
N LEU A 80 14.42 0.20 7.46
CA LEU A 80 14.98 -0.60 8.55
C LEU A 80 16.51 -0.65 8.49
N GLN A 81 17.08 -0.75 7.29
CA GLN A 81 18.53 -0.73 7.11
C GLN A 81 19.13 0.61 7.52
N ARG A 82 18.53 1.73 7.13
CA ARG A 82 18.98 3.08 7.52
C ARG A 82 18.90 3.29 9.02
N GLU A 83 17.81 2.86 9.65
CA GLU A 83 17.63 2.94 11.10
C GLU A 83 18.69 2.11 11.84
N ALA A 84 18.98 0.90 11.36
CA ALA A 84 20.02 0.04 11.94
C ALA A 84 21.43 0.66 11.81
N GLN A 85 21.73 1.29 10.67
CA GLN A 85 22.99 2.01 10.45
C GLN A 85 23.11 3.21 11.39
N ALA A 86 22.09 4.07 11.45
CA ALA A 86 22.07 5.23 12.33
C ALA A 86 22.22 4.84 13.81
N LYS A 87 21.57 3.75 14.24
CA LYS A 87 21.73 3.22 15.60
C LYS A 87 23.16 2.76 15.87
N THR A 88 23.76 2.03 14.92
CA THR A 88 25.15 1.56 15.04
C THR A 88 26.13 2.71 15.14
N GLU A 89 25.95 3.76 14.33
CA GLU A 89 26.80 4.96 14.38
C GLU A 89 26.66 5.71 15.70
N ARG A 90 25.42 5.89 16.18
CA ARG A 90 25.15 6.50 17.49
C ARG A 90 25.81 5.71 18.62
N ASP A 91 25.67 4.39 18.63
CA ASP A 91 26.27 3.53 19.66
C ASP A 91 27.81 3.64 19.64
N ARG A 92 28.43 3.69 18.46
CA ARG A 92 29.89 3.91 18.32
C ARG A 92 30.32 5.28 18.85
N ALA A 93 29.60 6.34 18.49
CA ALA A 93 29.89 7.70 18.97
C ALA A 93 29.76 7.78 20.50
N GLN A 94 28.72 7.17 21.07
CA GLN A 94 28.53 7.09 22.52
C GLN A 94 29.66 6.32 23.21
N GLN A 95 30.10 5.19 22.64
CA GLN A 95 31.25 4.45 23.17
C GLN A 95 32.56 5.24 23.10
N GLN A 96 32.80 5.96 22.01
CA GLN A 96 33.98 6.82 21.86
C GLN A 96 33.97 7.96 22.87
N LEU A 97 32.82 8.63 23.04
CA LEU A 97 32.65 9.68 24.04
C LEU A 97 32.89 9.14 25.46
N ALA A 98 32.30 7.99 25.80
CA ALA A 98 32.48 7.36 27.10
C ALA A 98 33.95 7.04 27.38
N ARG A 99 34.69 6.53 26.38
CA ARG A 99 36.13 6.26 26.49
C ARG A 99 36.95 7.54 26.65
N ALA A 100 36.62 8.60 25.90
CA ALA A 100 37.29 9.88 26.00
C ALA A 100 37.10 10.50 27.40
N LEU A 101 35.87 10.49 27.91
CA LEU A 101 35.54 10.98 29.25
C LEU A 101 36.26 10.17 30.34
N ALA A 102 36.31 8.84 30.22
CA ALA A 102 37.06 8.00 31.14
C ALA A 102 38.56 8.36 31.17
N LYS A 103 39.17 8.56 29.99
CA LYS A 103 40.59 8.94 29.88
C LYS A 103 40.88 10.35 30.45
N LEU A 104 39.96 11.30 30.28
CA LEU A 104 40.08 12.64 30.88
C LEU A 104 40.06 12.56 32.41
N ARG A 105 39.17 11.75 32.98
CA ARG A 105 39.12 11.50 34.43
C ARG A 105 40.40 10.82 34.94
N GLU A 106 40.96 9.86 34.22
CA GLU A 106 42.25 9.23 34.56
C GLU A 106 43.41 10.24 34.58
N LEU A 107 43.37 11.26 33.71
CA LEU A 107 44.35 12.35 33.66
C LEU A 107 44.12 13.44 34.73
N GLY A 108 43.12 13.27 35.60
CA GLY A 108 42.79 14.22 36.67
C GLY A 108 42.07 15.49 36.20
N ILE A 109 41.50 15.48 34.98
CA ILE A 109 40.71 16.57 34.44
C ILE A 109 39.23 16.25 34.69
N GLU A 110 38.56 17.01 35.56
CA GLU A 110 37.12 16.92 35.79
C GLU A 110 36.38 17.47 34.55
N PRO A 111 35.62 16.65 33.80
CA PRO A 111 34.94 17.09 32.58
C PRO A 111 33.71 17.98 32.84
N ASP A 112 33.37 18.24 34.10
CA ASP A 112 32.18 19.02 34.52
C ASP A 112 32.40 20.55 34.46
N VAL A 113 33.63 21.01 34.17
CA VAL A 113 34.00 22.44 34.22
C VAL A 113 33.90 23.14 32.85
N LEU A 114 33.50 22.44 31.78
CA LEU A 114 33.40 23.02 30.43
C LEU A 114 31.97 23.32 29.96
N GLU A 115 30.94 23.07 30.76
CA GLU A 115 29.58 23.61 30.55
C GLU A 115 29.39 24.89 31.37
N GLY A 116 30.02 26.00 30.97
CA GLY A 116 29.80 27.26 31.69
C GLY A 116 30.72 28.44 31.38
N ALA A 117 31.28 28.53 30.18
CA ALA A 117 32.00 29.74 29.76
C ALA A 117 31.76 30.01 28.28
N ASP A 118 30.55 30.49 27.96
CA ASP A 118 30.30 31.41 26.85
C ASP A 118 29.14 32.33 27.30
N ASP A 119 29.53 33.53 27.74
CA ASP A 119 28.71 34.75 27.86
C ASP A 119 28.91 35.56 26.56
#